data_AF-A0A4V3FIG1-F1
#
_entry.id   AF-A0A4V3FIG1-F1
#
_cell.length_a   1.000
_cell.length_b   1.000
_cell.length_c   1.000
_cell.angle_alpha   90.00
_cell.angle_beta   90.00
_cell.angle_gamma   90.00
#
_symmetry.space_group_name_H-M   'P 1'
#
loop_
_entity.id
_entity.type
_entity.pdbx_description
1 polymer ?
#
loop_
_entity_poly.entity_id
_entity_poly.type
_entity_poly.pdbx_seq_one_letter_code
_entity_poly.pdbx_strand_id
1 'polypeptide(L)'
;MLINSATRSLHDVPDGFLHDAFVYRDDDEFVQQTSAFVRDGLAGGEAVLAALPPAGIAKLRSALGSAADQVTFLDITTAGRNPARIIPLWRNLLDQNPGRPVRGIGEPAYPGRTAAEFAEATLHEALLNLAFENDGPFQLLCPYDASMATPAVAETHAGCFDRSATERAFRTPLPGVPASAERLEFGLAELAAVRRWFTGRARLRGLPGPRVDDIALALHEICTNSIRFGGGRGTLWLWSEDDALVLEVADRGRIDDLLVGRVLPPVDGLGGRGVWLANQLCDLVQIRSGAGFTQVRLHTRLH
;
A
#
# COMPACT_ATOMS: atom_id res chain seq x y z
N MET A 1 -14.45 13.70 -13.89
CA MET A 1 -15.79 13.07 -13.80
C MET A 1 -15.95 12.61 -12.37
N LEU A 2 -17.05 13.00 -11.69
CA LEU A 2 -17.37 12.48 -10.36
C LEU A 2 -17.56 10.97 -10.50
N ILE A 3 -16.75 10.18 -9.79
CA ILE A 3 -16.94 8.72 -9.73
C ILE A 3 -18.27 8.52 -9.01
N ASN A 4 -19.30 8.16 -9.75
CA ASN A 4 -20.55 7.71 -9.17
C ASN A 4 -20.95 6.42 -9.88
N SER A 5 -20.17 5.37 -9.64
CA SER A 5 -20.45 4.02 -10.15
C SER A 5 -21.55 3.30 -9.35
N ALA A 6 -22.16 3.94 -8.35
CA ALA A 6 -23.17 3.37 -7.45
C ALA A 6 -24.56 3.15 -8.11
N THR A 7 -24.61 2.72 -9.38
CA THR A 7 -25.87 2.40 -10.09
C THR A 7 -25.83 1.07 -10.85
N ARG A 8 -24.99 0.10 -10.46
CA ARG A 8 -25.20 -1.30 -10.88
C ARG A 8 -26.06 -2.06 -9.87
N SER A 9 -26.98 -2.86 -10.43
CA SER A 9 -28.05 -3.59 -9.73
C SER A 9 -27.58 -4.29 -8.44
N LEU A 10 -28.30 -4.05 -7.35
CA LEU A 10 -28.02 -4.48 -5.97
C LEU A 10 -28.15 -6.01 -5.74
N HIS A 11 -28.26 -6.82 -6.80
CA HIS A 11 -28.68 -8.23 -6.72
C HIS A 11 -27.84 -9.23 -7.52
N ASP A 12 -26.86 -8.80 -8.33
CA ASP A 12 -25.97 -9.74 -9.02
C ASP A 12 -24.59 -9.75 -8.36
N VAL A 13 -24.23 -10.90 -7.78
CA VAL A 13 -22.85 -11.19 -7.35
C VAL A 13 -21.99 -11.26 -8.62
N PRO A 14 -20.93 -10.47 -8.75
CA PRO A 14 -20.10 -10.46 -9.94
C PRO A 14 -19.31 -11.76 -10.02
N ASP A 15 -19.16 -12.30 -11.23
CA ASP A 15 -18.38 -13.52 -11.49
C ASP A 15 -16.85 -13.32 -11.29
N GLY A 16 -16.40 -12.11 -10.94
CA GLY A 16 -14.98 -11.73 -10.82
C GLY A 16 -14.73 -10.62 -9.81
N PHE A 17 -13.55 -10.01 -9.89
CA PHE A 17 -13.16 -8.87 -9.05
C PHE A 17 -13.77 -7.56 -9.56
N LEU A 18 -14.43 -6.83 -8.67
CA LEU A 18 -14.97 -5.50 -8.93
C LEU A 18 -14.35 -4.52 -7.93
N HIS A 19 -13.66 -3.50 -8.44
CA HIS A 19 -13.07 -2.44 -7.65
C HIS A 19 -13.74 -1.11 -7.99
N ASP A 20 -14.68 -0.68 -7.15
CA ASP A 20 -15.47 0.54 -7.36
C ASP A 20 -15.19 1.58 -6.28
N ALA A 21 -15.54 2.83 -6.58
CA ALA A 21 -15.43 3.93 -5.64
C ALA A 21 -16.67 4.82 -5.67
N PHE A 22 -16.84 5.56 -4.58
CA PHE A 22 -17.78 6.67 -4.52
C PHE A 22 -17.16 7.84 -3.75
N VAL A 23 -17.62 9.04 -4.07
CA VAL A 23 -17.18 10.27 -3.40
C VAL A 23 -18.29 10.73 -2.45
N TYR A 24 -17.93 11.04 -1.22
CA TYR A 24 -18.85 11.59 -0.21
C TYR A 24 -18.42 12.99 0.22
N ARG A 25 -19.38 13.82 0.61
CA ARG A 25 -19.17 15.21 1.05
C ARG A 25 -19.38 15.41 2.55
N ASP A 26 -20.10 14.49 3.17
CA ASP A 26 -20.42 14.51 4.59
C ASP A 26 -20.58 13.09 5.15
N ASP A 27 -20.72 13.04 6.48
CA ASP A 27 -20.85 11.79 7.23
C ASP A 27 -22.13 11.01 6.87
N ASP A 28 -23.20 11.72 6.51
CA ASP A 28 -24.48 11.10 6.17
C ASP A 28 -24.39 10.36 4.83
N GLU A 29 -23.79 10.98 3.82
CA GLU A 29 -23.50 10.35 2.52
C GLU A 29 -22.59 9.13 2.69
N PHE A 30 -21.51 9.26 3.48
CA PHE A 30 -20.61 8.15 3.79
C PHE A 30 -21.36 6.97 4.43
N VAL A 31 -22.14 7.23 5.49
CA VAL A 31 -22.88 6.21 6.23
C VAL A 31 -23.96 5.57 5.38
N GLN A 32 -24.71 6.36 4.62
CA GLN A 32 -25.78 5.86 3.77
C GLN A 32 -25.25 4.84 2.76
N GLN A 33 -24.20 5.20 2.03
CA GLN A 33 -23.62 4.36 0.98
C GLN A 33 -22.94 3.12 1.56
N THR A 34 -22.07 3.28 2.56
CA THR A 34 -21.36 2.15 3.17
C THR A 34 -22.29 1.18 3.87
N SER A 35 -23.31 1.66 4.60
CA SER A 35 -24.24 0.78 5.31
C SER A 35 -25.19 0.04 4.36
N ALA A 36 -25.62 0.65 3.25
CA ALA A 36 -26.38 -0.04 2.21
C ALA A 36 -25.55 -1.17 1.60
N PHE A 37 -24.33 -0.87 1.16
CA PHE A 37 -23.41 -1.84 0.57
C PHE A 37 -23.12 -3.03 1.50
N VAL A 38 -22.94 -2.79 2.80
CA VAL A 38 -22.75 -3.86 3.79
C VAL A 38 -24.01 -4.70 3.97
N ARG A 39 -25.19 -4.09 4.12
CA ARG A 39 -26.44 -4.82 4.35
C ARG A 39 -26.78 -5.73 3.17
N ASP A 40 -26.52 -5.29 1.94
CA ASP A 40 -26.73 -6.10 0.75
C ASP A 40 -25.82 -7.33 0.74
N GLY A 41 -24.54 -7.16 1.05
CA GLY A 41 -23.60 -8.29 1.15
C GLY A 41 -24.00 -9.28 2.24
N LEU A 42 -24.43 -8.79 3.42
CA LEU A 42 -24.94 -9.66 4.49
C LEU A 42 -26.21 -10.40 4.08
N ALA A 43 -27.14 -9.75 3.39
CA ALA A 43 -28.36 -10.38 2.87
C ALA A 43 -28.06 -11.46 1.82
N GLY A 44 -27.00 -11.27 1.02
CA GLY A 44 -26.47 -12.26 0.08
C GLY A 44 -25.64 -13.38 0.69
N GLY A 45 -25.41 -13.36 2.02
CA GLY A 45 -24.56 -14.34 2.70
C GLY A 45 -23.06 -14.18 2.43
N GLU A 46 -22.63 -13.04 1.91
CA GLU A 46 -21.23 -12.73 1.58
C GLU A 46 -20.41 -12.51 2.87
N ALA A 47 -19.09 -12.72 2.80
CA ALA A 47 -18.18 -12.35 3.87
C ALA A 47 -17.83 -10.86 3.76
N VAL A 48 -18.10 -10.08 4.81
CA VAL A 48 -17.95 -8.62 4.77
C VAL A 48 -16.79 -8.15 5.66
N LEU A 49 -15.88 -7.37 5.09
CA LEU A 49 -14.81 -6.67 5.81
C LEU A 49 -14.82 -5.18 5.49
N ALA A 50 -14.72 -4.34 6.53
CA ALA A 50 -14.56 -2.90 6.41
C ALA A 50 -13.21 -2.45 7.00
N ALA A 51 -12.28 -2.09 6.12
CA ALA A 51 -10.97 -1.54 6.43
C ALA A 51 -11.02 -0.01 6.29
N LEU A 52 -11.29 0.67 7.41
CA LEU A 52 -11.61 2.09 7.46
C LEU A 52 -10.82 2.79 8.58
N PRO A 53 -10.68 4.13 8.57
CA PRO A 53 -10.19 4.86 9.73
C PRO A 53 -11.13 4.67 10.94
N PRO A 54 -10.63 4.80 12.18
CA PRO A 54 -11.43 4.54 13.38
C PRO A 54 -12.75 5.33 13.45
N ALA A 55 -12.74 6.57 12.97
CA ALA A 55 -13.94 7.40 12.90
C ALA A 55 -14.98 6.83 11.92
N GLY A 56 -14.56 6.36 10.75
CA GLY A 56 -15.43 5.70 9.76
C GLY A 56 -15.99 4.37 10.30
N ILE A 57 -15.15 3.58 10.98
CA ILE A 57 -15.58 2.34 11.66
C ILE A 57 -16.69 2.64 12.67
N ALA A 58 -16.49 3.65 13.53
CA ALA A 58 -17.47 3.99 14.56
C ALA A 58 -18.83 4.41 13.95
N LYS A 59 -18.80 5.24 12.90
CA LYS A 59 -20.00 5.68 12.16
C LYS A 59 -20.75 4.50 11.53
N LEU A 60 -20.02 3.65 10.80
CA LEU A 60 -20.60 2.48 10.13
C LEU A 60 -21.16 1.46 11.13
N ARG A 61 -20.45 1.18 12.23
CA ARG A 61 -20.95 0.31 13.31
C ARG A 61 -22.26 0.83 13.91
N SER A 62 -22.32 2.13 14.22
CA SER A 62 -23.53 2.77 14.75
C SER A 62 -24.72 2.60 13.80
N ALA A 63 -24.52 2.83 12.51
CA ALA A 63 -25.55 2.70 11.49
C ALA A 63 -26.04 1.26 11.28
N LEU A 64 -25.16 0.26 11.42
CA LEU A 64 -25.49 -1.14 11.23
C LEU A 64 -26.21 -1.76 12.43
N GLY A 65 -26.07 -1.20 13.64
CA GLY A 65 -26.62 -1.78 14.85
C GLY A 65 -26.11 -3.21 15.08
N SER A 66 -27.00 -4.16 15.37
CA SER A 66 -26.62 -5.57 15.59
C SER A 66 -26.03 -6.26 14.35
N ALA A 67 -26.27 -5.75 13.14
CA ALA A 67 -25.65 -6.30 11.93
C ALA A 67 -24.12 -6.11 11.92
N ALA A 68 -23.59 -5.16 12.71
CA ALA A 68 -22.15 -4.93 12.83
C ALA A 68 -21.39 -6.15 13.39
N ASP A 69 -22.05 -7.05 14.13
CA ASP A 69 -21.41 -8.26 14.69
C ASP A 69 -21.08 -9.30 13.61
N GLN A 70 -21.66 -9.16 12.41
CA GLN A 70 -21.40 -10.02 11.26
C GLN A 70 -20.32 -9.47 10.31
N VAL A 71 -19.76 -8.30 10.63
CA VAL A 71 -18.78 -7.59 9.80
C VAL A 71 -17.43 -7.57 10.48
N THR A 72 -16.37 -7.92 9.74
CA THR A 72 -15.00 -7.74 10.23
C THR A 72 -14.59 -6.29 10.04
N PHE A 73 -14.22 -5.60 11.13
CA PHE A 73 -13.72 -4.22 11.06
C PHE A 73 -12.24 -4.18 11.36
N LEU A 74 -11.50 -3.41 10.56
CA LEU A 74 -10.06 -3.29 10.69
C LEU A 74 -9.64 -1.83 10.50
N ASP A 75 -8.83 -1.34 11.44
CA ASP A 75 -8.27 0.01 11.39
C ASP A 75 -7.21 0.11 10.28
N ILE A 76 -7.57 0.76 9.17
CA ILE A 76 -6.68 0.93 8.03
C ILE A 76 -5.48 1.83 8.34
N THR A 77 -5.59 2.73 9.33
CA THR A 77 -4.50 3.65 9.72
C THR A 77 -3.35 2.92 10.41
N THR A 78 -3.62 1.72 10.94
CA THR A 78 -2.63 0.83 11.53
C THR A 78 -2.23 -0.27 10.56
N ALA A 79 -3.19 -1.06 10.07
CA ALA A 79 -2.94 -2.23 9.25
C ALA A 79 -2.50 -1.89 7.81
N GLY A 80 -3.02 -0.79 7.26
CA GLY A 80 -2.71 -0.27 5.93
C GLY A 80 -1.79 0.94 5.94
N ARG A 81 -1.15 1.25 7.07
CA ARG A 81 -0.21 2.38 7.19
C ARG A 81 0.82 2.38 6.06
N ASN A 82 1.46 1.23 5.87
CA ASN A 82 2.18 0.92 4.64
C ASN A 82 1.20 0.30 3.62
N PRO A 83 0.90 0.97 2.48
CA PRO A 83 -0.05 0.46 1.49
C PRO A 83 0.33 -0.93 0.93
N ALA A 84 1.59 -1.33 0.97
CA ALA A 84 2.03 -2.65 0.52
C ALA A 84 1.43 -3.83 1.31
N ARG A 85 0.90 -3.58 2.51
CA ARG A 85 0.32 -4.62 3.38
C ARG A 85 -1.16 -4.89 3.10
N ILE A 86 -1.81 -4.06 2.28
CA ILE A 86 -3.26 -4.11 2.08
C ILE A 86 -3.67 -5.21 1.08
N ILE A 87 -2.88 -5.47 0.02
CA ILE A 87 -3.12 -6.62 -0.88
C ILE A 87 -3.06 -7.95 -0.09
N PRO A 88 -2.03 -8.22 0.75
CA PRO A 88 -2.01 -9.38 1.62
C PRO A 88 -3.21 -9.50 2.55
N LEU A 89 -3.71 -8.37 3.06
CA LEU A 89 -4.91 -8.34 3.90
C LEU A 89 -6.12 -8.88 3.15
N TRP A 90 -6.40 -8.37 1.95
CA TRP A 90 -7.52 -8.84 1.12
C TRP A 90 -7.34 -10.29 0.68
N ARG A 91 -6.12 -10.69 0.31
CA ARG A 91 -5.79 -12.08 -0.03
C ARG A 91 -6.13 -13.03 1.12
N ASN A 92 -5.71 -12.70 2.35
CA ASN A 92 -6.01 -13.50 3.53
C ASN A 92 -7.53 -13.62 3.79
N LEU A 93 -8.29 -12.56 3.53
CA LEU A 93 -9.75 -12.61 3.64
C LEU A 93 -10.38 -13.59 2.63
N LEU A 94 -9.92 -13.57 1.37
CA LEU A 94 -10.36 -14.51 0.34
C LEU A 94 -9.99 -15.95 0.72
N ASP A 95 -8.76 -16.19 1.17
CA ASP A 95 -8.27 -17.51 1.56
C ASP A 95 -9.05 -18.11 2.74
N GLN A 96 -9.54 -17.25 3.66
CA GLN A 96 -10.37 -17.66 4.79
C GLN A 96 -11.84 -17.94 4.42
N ASN A 97 -12.27 -17.56 3.22
CA ASN A 97 -13.66 -17.68 2.76
C ASN A 97 -13.76 -18.44 1.43
N PRO A 98 -13.23 -19.68 1.34
CA PRO A 98 -13.22 -20.43 0.09
C PRO A 98 -14.65 -20.70 -0.40
N GLY A 99 -14.93 -20.31 -1.66
CA GLY A 99 -16.22 -20.49 -2.31
C GLY A 99 -17.34 -19.58 -1.79
N ARG A 100 -17.05 -18.66 -0.87
CA ARG A 100 -17.99 -17.66 -0.37
C ARG A 100 -17.62 -16.29 -0.97
N PRO A 101 -18.56 -15.56 -1.59
CA PRO A 101 -18.27 -14.22 -2.09
C PRO A 101 -17.80 -13.28 -0.98
N VAL A 102 -16.90 -12.38 -1.33
CA VAL A 102 -16.29 -11.42 -0.41
C VAL A 102 -16.68 -10.00 -0.80
N ARG A 103 -16.99 -9.20 0.21
CA ARG A 103 -17.28 -7.77 0.10
C ARG A 103 -16.38 -6.96 1.02
N GLY A 104 -15.63 -6.04 0.43
CA GLY A 104 -14.68 -5.18 1.10
C GLY A 104 -15.10 -3.72 1.04
N ILE A 105 -14.94 -2.97 2.13
CA ILE A 105 -14.82 -1.51 2.08
C ILE A 105 -13.37 -1.17 2.43
N GLY A 106 -12.70 -0.39 1.58
CA GLY A 106 -11.32 0.03 1.80
C GLY A 106 -11.13 1.53 1.65
N GLU A 107 -10.63 2.20 2.67
CA GLU A 107 -10.27 3.63 2.57
C GLU A 107 -8.76 3.81 2.81
N PRO A 108 -7.89 3.33 1.89
CA PRO A 108 -6.45 3.41 2.08
C PRO A 108 -5.92 4.83 1.89
N ALA A 109 -6.60 5.69 1.14
CA ALA A 109 -6.22 7.08 0.82
C ALA A 109 -6.90 8.12 1.73
N TYR A 110 -7.01 7.80 3.03
CA TYR A 110 -7.71 8.61 4.03
C TYR A 110 -7.04 9.97 4.33
N PRO A 111 -7.81 10.97 4.84
CA PRO A 111 -7.27 12.26 5.28
C PRO A 111 -6.22 12.14 6.40
N GLY A 112 -5.11 12.88 6.27
CA GLY A 112 -4.03 12.90 7.25
C GLY A 112 -2.77 12.11 6.86
N ARG A 113 -2.78 11.44 5.70
CA ARG A 113 -1.55 10.94 5.07
C ARG A 113 -0.64 12.08 4.60
N THR A 114 0.67 11.86 4.66
CA THR A 114 1.63 12.74 3.98
C THR A 114 1.48 12.65 2.46
N ALA A 115 2.04 13.59 1.71
CA ALA A 115 2.01 13.55 0.25
C ALA A 115 2.62 12.26 -0.32
N ALA A 116 3.71 11.77 0.30
CA ALA A 116 4.37 10.52 -0.10
C ALA A 116 3.50 9.28 0.20
N GLU A 117 2.87 9.25 1.37
CA GLU A 117 1.96 8.17 1.77
C GLU A 117 0.70 8.16 0.89
N PHE A 118 0.14 9.32 0.57
CA PHE A 118 -1.03 9.44 -0.29
C PHE A 118 -0.72 8.99 -1.72
N ALA A 119 0.40 9.44 -2.31
CA ALA A 119 0.83 9.01 -3.63
C ALA A 119 1.03 7.49 -3.72
N GLU A 120 1.57 6.88 -2.67
CA GLU A 120 1.76 5.43 -2.60
C GLU A 120 0.45 4.68 -2.35
N ALA A 121 -0.50 5.26 -1.61
CA ALA A 121 -1.85 4.73 -1.47
C ALA A 121 -2.62 4.76 -2.80
N THR A 122 -2.53 5.85 -3.57
CA THR A 122 -3.14 5.93 -4.91
C THR A 122 -2.52 4.93 -5.88
N LEU A 123 -1.20 4.76 -5.88
CA LEU A 123 -0.57 3.70 -6.68
C LEU A 123 -1.06 2.31 -6.24
N HIS A 124 -1.19 2.08 -4.94
CA HIS A 124 -1.71 0.84 -4.39
C HIS A 124 -3.14 0.53 -4.86
N GLU A 125 -4.03 1.53 -4.86
CA GLU A 125 -5.42 1.38 -5.35
C GLU A 125 -5.43 0.85 -6.79
N ALA A 126 -4.57 1.39 -7.65
CA ALA A 126 -4.44 0.92 -9.02
C ALA A 126 -3.91 -0.53 -9.10
N LEU A 127 -2.95 -0.89 -8.24
CA LEU A 127 -2.36 -2.23 -8.17
C LEU A 127 -3.36 -3.30 -7.69
N LEU A 128 -4.44 -2.94 -7.00
CA LEU A 128 -5.49 -3.90 -6.61
C LEU A 128 -6.10 -4.58 -7.84
N ASN A 129 -6.35 -3.82 -8.92
CA ASN A 129 -6.89 -4.37 -10.17
C ASN A 129 -5.98 -5.43 -10.78
N LEU A 130 -4.66 -5.26 -10.68
CA LEU A 130 -3.69 -6.25 -11.15
C LEU A 130 -3.59 -7.45 -10.21
N ALA A 131 -3.63 -7.18 -8.90
CA ALA A 131 -3.46 -8.21 -7.86
C ALA A 131 -4.65 -9.18 -7.81
N PHE A 132 -5.84 -8.73 -8.19
CA PHE A 132 -7.09 -9.49 -8.10
C PHE A 132 -7.77 -9.70 -9.45
N GLU A 133 -7.09 -9.46 -10.58
CA GLU A 133 -7.64 -9.59 -11.95
C GLU A 133 -8.31 -10.94 -12.21
N ASN A 134 -7.79 -12.01 -11.59
CA ASN A 134 -8.26 -13.38 -11.75
C ASN A 134 -8.97 -13.94 -10.52
N ASP A 135 -9.32 -13.08 -9.56
CA ASP A 135 -10.03 -13.46 -8.34
C ASP A 135 -11.52 -13.14 -8.45
N GLY A 136 -12.33 -13.88 -7.69
CA GLY A 136 -13.76 -13.64 -7.61
C GLY A 136 -14.54 -14.84 -7.09
N PRO A 137 -15.77 -14.62 -6.60
CA PRO A 137 -16.50 -13.35 -6.57
C PRO A 137 -16.05 -12.40 -5.44
N PHE A 138 -15.48 -11.23 -5.79
CA PHE A 138 -14.92 -10.25 -4.83
C PHE A 138 -15.30 -8.81 -5.23
N GLN A 139 -16.02 -8.11 -4.36
CA GLN A 139 -16.32 -6.69 -4.53
C GLN A 139 -15.55 -5.85 -3.51
N LEU A 140 -14.90 -4.78 -3.97
CA LEU A 140 -14.23 -3.80 -3.13
C LEU A 140 -14.78 -2.40 -3.44
N LEU A 141 -15.29 -1.72 -2.41
CA LEU A 141 -15.81 -0.37 -2.50
C LEU A 141 -14.92 0.61 -1.73
N CYS A 142 -14.38 1.60 -2.43
CA CYS A 142 -13.49 2.60 -1.85
C CYS A 142 -14.20 3.95 -1.68
N PRO A 143 -14.49 4.40 -0.45
CA PRO A 143 -15.04 5.71 -0.19
C PRO A 143 -13.94 6.78 -0.29
N TYR A 144 -14.27 7.94 -0.84
CA TYR A 144 -13.38 9.09 -0.92
C TYR A 144 -14.05 10.35 -0.41
N ASP A 145 -13.40 11.03 0.53
CA ASP A 145 -13.78 12.40 0.88
C ASP A 145 -13.63 13.29 -0.37
N ALA A 146 -14.62 14.16 -0.62
CA ALA A 146 -14.63 15.04 -1.79
C ALA A 146 -13.39 15.95 -1.88
N SER A 147 -12.76 16.28 -0.74
CA SER A 147 -11.50 17.04 -0.72
C SER A 147 -10.29 16.25 -1.24
N MET A 148 -10.37 14.92 -1.26
CA MET A 148 -9.31 14.00 -1.70
C MET A 148 -9.57 13.39 -3.09
N ALA A 149 -10.76 13.61 -3.66
CA ALA A 149 -11.20 13.05 -4.93
C ALA A 149 -10.51 13.72 -6.14
N THR A 150 -9.28 13.30 -6.43
CA THR A 150 -8.49 13.78 -7.58
C THR A 150 -8.74 12.93 -8.85
N PRO A 151 -8.44 13.44 -10.06
CA PRO A 151 -8.48 12.61 -11.28
C PRO A 151 -7.61 11.36 -11.19
N ALA A 152 -6.42 11.48 -10.59
CA ALA A 152 -5.50 10.35 -10.41
C ALA A 152 -6.11 9.24 -9.55
N VAL A 153 -6.92 9.59 -8.55
CA VAL A 153 -7.69 8.62 -7.75
C VAL A 153 -8.79 7.96 -8.59
N ALA A 154 -9.50 8.74 -9.40
CA ALA A 154 -10.56 8.22 -10.25
C ALA A 154 -10.07 7.17 -11.27
N GLU A 155 -8.88 7.39 -11.83
CA GLU A 155 -8.24 6.50 -12.80
C GLU A 155 -7.78 5.14 -12.22
N THR A 156 -8.03 4.87 -10.92
CA THR A 156 -7.64 3.61 -10.26
C THR A 156 -8.78 2.59 -10.12
N HIS A 157 -10.03 2.95 -10.41
CA HIS A 157 -11.20 2.10 -10.19
C HIS A 157 -11.83 1.63 -11.51
N ALA A 158 -12.59 0.54 -11.48
CA ALA A 158 -13.06 -0.23 -12.65
C ALA A 158 -13.67 0.62 -13.77
N GLY A 159 -14.45 1.66 -13.46
CA GLY A 159 -15.04 2.54 -14.46
C GLY A 159 -14.04 3.41 -15.25
N CYS A 160 -12.81 3.56 -14.75
CA CYS A 160 -11.79 4.47 -15.28
C CYS A 160 -10.36 3.89 -15.19
N PHE A 161 -10.20 2.60 -14.87
CA PHE A 161 -8.89 2.00 -14.62
C PHE A 161 -8.00 2.05 -15.86
N ASP A 162 -6.85 2.74 -15.77
CA ASP A 162 -5.82 2.76 -16.80
C ASP A 162 -4.56 2.02 -16.33
N ARG A 163 -4.35 0.80 -16.83
CA ARG A 163 -3.12 0.02 -16.60
C ARG A 163 -1.87 0.78 -17.07
N SER A 164 -1.97 1.53 -18.17
CA SER A 164 -0.84 2.32 -18.67
C SER A 164 -0.52 3.49 -17.75
N ALA A 165 -1.52 4.12 -17.12
CA ALA A 165 -1.29 5.13 -16.07
C ALA A 165 -0.60 4.53 -14.86
N THR A 166 -1.02 3.34 -14.43
CA THR A 166 -0.40 2.59 -13.33
C THR A 166 1.07 2.30 -13.62
N GLU A 167 1.36 1.79 -14.82
CA GLU A 167 2.72 1.56 -15.28
C GLU A 167 3.52 2.87 -15.30
N ARG A 168 2.99 3.95 -15.90
CA ARG A 168 3.65 5.26 -15.90
C ARG A 168 4.01 5.71 -14.48
N ALA A 169 3.07 5.64 -13.55
CA ALA A 169 3.30 6.02 -12.15
C ALA A 169 4.41 5.20 -11.48
N PHE A 170 4.49 3.89 -11.75
CA PHE A 170 5.57 3.02 -11.27
C PHE A 170 6.92 3.29 -11.97
N ARG A 171 6.89 3.69 -13.25
CA ARG A 171 8.05 4.03 -14.08
C ARG A 171 8.54 5.47 -13.89
N THR A 172 7.84 6.32 -13.15
CA THR A 172 8.27 7.70 -12.86
C THR A 172 9.18 7.74 -11.64
N PRO A 173 10.40 8.32 -11.73
CA PRO A 173 11.28 8.49 -10.58
C PRO A 173 10.63 9.24 -9.42
N LEU A 174 11.04 8.91 -8.20
CA LEU A 174 10.64 9.66 -7.01
C LEU A 174 11.18 11.10 -7.06
N PRO A 175 10.56 12.05 -6.33
CA PRO A 175 11.12 13.40 -6.17
C PRO A 175 12.59 13.36 -5.73
N GLY A 176 13.40 14.30 -6.21
CA GLY A 176 14.85 14.31 -5.92
C GLY A 176 15.19 14.31 -4.43
N VAL A 177 16.37 13.79 -4.10
CA VAL A 177 16.90 13.80 -2.73
C VAL A 177 17.32 15.22 -2.32
N PRO A 178 17.13 15.63 -1.06
CA PRO A 178 17.53 16.96 -0.60
C PRO A 178 19.05 17.11 -0.54
N ALA A 179 19.55 18.35 -0.69
CA ALA A 179 20.98 18.64 -0.64
C ALA A 179 21.65 18.32 0.71
N SER A 180 20.87 18.24 1.78
CA SER A 180 21.31 17.86 3.12
C SER A 180 21.49 16.35 3.31
N ALA A 181 21.10 15.53 2.32
CA ALA A 181 21.17 14.08 2.44
C ALA A 181 22.64 13.60 2.51
N GLU A 182 22.94 12.79 3.52
CA GLU A 182 24.21 12.08 3.56
C GLU A 182 24.20 10.97 2.49
N ARG A 183 25.30 10.83 1.74
CA ARG A 183 25.40 9.89 0.62
C ARG A 183 26.51 8.87 0.84
N LEU A 184 26.26 7.63 0.43
CA LEU A 184 27.23 6.53 0.42
C LEU A 184 27.08 5.69 -0.86
N GLU A 185 28.17 5.46 -1.58
CA GLU A 185 28.23 4.44 -2.63
C GLU A 185 28.54 3.08 -2.01
N PHE A 186 27.95 2.01 -2.54
CA PHE A 186 28.22 0.66 -2.05
C PHE A 186 28.28 -0.38 -3.17
N GLY A 187 29.06 -1.43 -2.94
CA GLY A 187 28.97 -2.72 -3.61
C GLY A 187 29.00 -3.84 -2.57
N LEU A 188 29.32 -5.07 -3.00
CA LEU A 188 29.30 -6.25 -2.13
C LEU A 188 30.24 -6.13 -0.92
N ALA A 189 31.42 -5.53 -1.10
CA ALA A 189 32.41 -5.39 -0.03
C ALA A 189 31.97 -4.37 1.05
N GLU A 190 31.12 -3.42 0.69
CA GLU A 190 30.71 -2.33 1.57
C GLU A 190 29.44 -2.63 2.38
N LEU A 191 28.74 -3.74 2.17
CA LEU A 191 27.47 -4.04 2.86
C LEU A 191 27.57 -3.98 4.40
N ALA A 192 28.66 -4.49 4.97
CA ALA A 192 28.89 -4.41 6.41
C ALA A 192 29.13 -2.96 6.87
N ALA A 193 29.78 -2.15 6.04
CA ALA A 193 30.00 -0.72 6.31
C ALA A 193 28.70 0.08 6.21
N VAL A 194 27.85 -0.20 5.22
CA VAL A 194 26.51 0.39 5.08
C VAL A 194 25.69 0.17 6.35
N ARG A 195 25.63 -1.08 6.86
CA ARG A 195 24.88 -1.40 8.08
C ARG A 195 25.41 -0.62 9.29
N ARG A 196 26.73 -0.60 9.51
CA ARG A 196 27.35 0.16 10.62
C ARG A 196 27.10 1.66 10.49
N TRP A 197 27.23 2.19 9.29
CA TRP A 197 26.99 3.60 8.98
C TRP A 197 25.55 3.97 9.34
N PHE A 198 24.55 3.25 8.81
CA PHE A 198 23.14 3.48 9.10
C PHE A 198 22.85 3.39 10.59
N THR A 199 23.29 2.32 11.25
CA THR A 199 23.04 2.07 12.68
C THR A 199 23.51 3.24 13.55
N GLY A 200 24.71 3.77 13.28
CA GLY A 200 25.23 4.93 14.00
C GLY A 200 24.40 6.19 13.76
N ARG A 201 24.01 6.45 12.51
CA ARG A 201 23.22 7.62 12.12
C ARG A 201 21.80 7.58 12.66
N ALA A 202 21.16 6.43 12.65
CA ALA A 202 19.79 6.25 13.13
C ALA A 202 19.71 6.46 14.65
N ARG A 203 20.68 5.92 15.41
CA ARG A 203 20.77 6.12 16.86
C ARG A 203 21.01 7.58 17.23
N LEU A 204 21.90 8.27 16.51
CA LEU A 204 22.15 9.70 16.73
C LEU A 204 20.91 10.57 16.49
N ARG A 205 19.99 10.11 15.64
CA ARG A 205 18.73 10.78 15.33
C ARG A 205 17.56 10.32 16.22
N GLY A 206 17.83 9.50 17.23
CA GLY A 206 16.84 9.13 18.24
C GLY A 206 15.99 7.90 17.90
N LEU A 207 16.28 7.17 16.82
CA LEU A 207 15.52 5.96 16.49
C LEU A 207 15.74 4.88 17.58
N PRO A 208 14.67 4.28 18.14
CA PRO A 208 14.79 3.25 19.18
C PRO A 208 15.59 2.03 18.71
N GLY A 209 16.36 1.41 19.60
CA GLY A 209 17.25 0.27 19.29
C GLY A 209 16.59 -0.83 18.43
N PRO A 210 15.43 -1.38 18.83
CA PRO A 210 14.74 -2.40 18.04
C PRO A 210 14.37 -1.92 16.62
N ARG A 211 13.94 -0.65 16.48
CA ARG A 211 13.64 -0.08 15.15
C ARG A 211 14.88 0.14 14.31
N VAL A 212 16.03 0.47 14.93
CA VAL A 212 17.29 0.51 14.20
C VAL A 212 17.62 -0.86 13.61
N ASP A 213 17.43 -1.95 14.35
CA ASP A 213 17.71 -3.30 13.86
C ASP A 213 16.75 -3.72 12.73
N ASP A 214 15.45 -3.43 12.86
CA ASP A 214 14.45 -3.68 11.81
C ASP A 214 14.80 -2.95 10.51
N ILE A 215 15.07 -1.65 10.59
CA ILE A 215 15.34 -0.84 9.42
C ILE A 215 16.71 -1.17 8.82
N ALA A 216 17.69 -1.57 9.65
CA ALA A 216 18.97 -2.07 9.17
C ALA A 216 18.82 -3.38 8.38
N LEU A 217 17.89 -4.25 8.79
CA LEU A 217 17.55 -5.47 8.06
C LEU A 217 16.87 -5.15 6.73
N ALA A 218 15.86 -4.28 6.74
CA ALA A 218 15.21 -3.82 5.51
C ALA A 218 16.23 -3.20 4.53
N LEU A 219 17.09 -2.30 5.01
CA LEU A 219 18.15 -1.69 4.21
C LEU A 219 19.12 -2.73 3.65
N HIS A 220 19.52 -3.72 4.44
CA HIS A 220 20.41 -4.80 3.99
C HIS A 220 19.81 -5.59 2.82
N GLU A 221 18.53 -5.95 2.92
CA GLU A 221 17.82 -6.65 1.87
C GLU A 221 17.73 -5.83 0.58
N ILE A 222 17.41 -4.53 0.69
CA ILE A 222 17.35 -3.64 -0.46
C ILE A 222 18.73 -3.46 -1.11
N CYS A 223 19.78 -3.19 -0.32
CA CYS A 223 21.14 -3.08 -0.85
C CYS A 223 21.62 -4.38 -1.53
N THR A 224 21.27 -5.54 -0.96
CA THR A 224 21.59 -6.84 -1.54
C THR A 224 20.88 -7.05 -2.88
N ASN A 225 19.61 -6.65 -2.98
CA ASN A 225 18.87 -6.67 -4.24
C ASN A 225 19.50 -5.72 -5.28
N SER A 226 19.91 -4.51 -4.88
CA SER A 226 20.62 -3.58 -5.77
C SER A 226 21.94 -4.15 -6.29
N ILE A 227 22.69 -4.89 -5.49
CA ILE A 227 23.91 -5.56 -5.97
C ILE A 227 23.55 -6.69 -6.95
N ARG A 228 22.60 -7.54 -6.58
CA ARG A 228 22.25 -8.74 -7.35
C ARG A 228 21.57 -8.43 -8.68
N PHE A 229 20.68 -7.44 -8.71
CA PHE A 229 19.80 -7.13 -9.84
C PHE A 229 20.06 -5.73 -10.43
N GLY A 230 20.77 -4.86 -9.71
CA GLY A 230 21.01 -3.47 -10.08
C GLY A 230 22.37 -3.17 -10.72
N GLY A 231 23.15 -4.21 -11.06
CA GLY A 231 24.45 -4.07 -11.73
C GLY A 231 25.65 -4.05 -10.79
N GLY A 232 25.53 -4.62 -9.59
CA GLY A 232 26.64 -4.85 -8.66
C GLY A 232 27.02 -3.68 -7.75
N ARG A 233 26.39 -2.51 -7.95
CA ARG A 233 26.61 -1.29 -7.16
C ARG A 233 25.30 -0.53 -6.98
N GLY A 234 25.22 0.25 -5.91
CA GLY A 234 24.14 1.19 -5.68
C GLY A 234 24.61 2.41 -4.91
N THR A 235 23.74 3.40 -4.84
CA THR A 235 23.92 4.61 -4.06
C THR A 235 22.85 4.67 -2.98
N LEU A 236 23.26 4.97 -1.75
CA LEU A 236 22.41 5.16 -0.59
C LEU A 236 22.42 6.63 -0.19
N TRP A 237 21.24 7.19 0.05
CA TRP A 237 21.05 8.48 0.71
C TRP A 237 20.30 8.33 2.04
N LEU A 238 20.60 9.22 2.97
CA LEU A 238 19.91 9.34 4.26
C LEU A 238 19.63 10.80 4.59
N TRP A 239 18.38 11.13 4.88
CA TRP A 239 17.99 12.43 5.39
C TRP A 239 16.86 12.31 6.42
N SER A 240 16.58 13.42 7.08
CA SER A 240 15.42 13.56 7.95
C SER A 240 14.38 14.43 7.25
N GLU A 241 13.13 14.03 7.33
CA GLU A 241 11.98 14.74 6.77
C GLU A 241 10.88 14.70 7.82
N ASP A 242 10.49 15.87 8.32
CA ASP A 242 9.56 16.02 9.44
C ASP A 242 9.94 15.13 10.65
N ASP A 243 9.07 14.18 11.02
CA ASP A 243 9.25 13.20 12.11
C ASP A 243 9.78 11.84 11.62
N ALA A 244 10.28 11.77 10.39
CA ALA A 244 10.76 10.55 9.76
C ALA A 244 12.25 10.60 9.40
N LEU A 245 12.87 9.42 9.46
CA LEU A 245 14.15 9.13 8.84
C LEU A 245 13.89 8.46 7.49
N VAL A 246 14.45 9.02 6.43
CA VAL A 246 14.25 8.56 5.06
C VAL A 246 15.55 8.05 4.47
N LEU A 247 15.50 6.86 3.91
CA LEU A 247 16.59 6.21 3.19
C LEU A 247 16.18 6.07 1.74
N GLU A 248 17.06 6.38 0.80
CA GLU A 248 16.86 6.02 -0.60
C GLU A 248 18.02 5.17 -1.08
N VAL A 249 17.71 4.01 -1.65
CA VAL A 249 18.65 3.20 -2.40
C VAL A 249 18.31 3.33 -3.88
N ALA A 250 19.30 3.71 -4.69
CA ALA A 250 19.16 3.71 -6.15
C ALA A 250 20.23 2.86 -6.81
N ASP A 251 19.85 2.20 -7.91
CA ASP A 251 20.73 1.39 -8.75
C ASP A 251 20.26 1.45 -10.23
N ARG A 252 20.94 0.71 -11.11
CA ARG A 252 20.66 0.70 -12.56
C ARG A 252 19.80 -0.48 -13.01
N GLY A 253 19.20 -1.20 -12.07
CA GLY A 253 18.35 -2.34 -12.30
C GLY A 253 17.00 -1.97 -12.87
N ARG A 254 16.20 -3.00 -13.13
CA ARG A 254 14.84 -2.87 -13.63
C ARG A 254 13.96 -3.94 -12.99
N ILE A 255 12.79 -3.53 -12.53
CA ILE A 255 11.76 -4.41 -11.97
C ILE A 255 10.58 -4.40 -12.94
N ASP A 256 10.30 -5.53 -13.59
CA ASP A 256 9.14 -5.65 -14.49
C ASP A 256 7.84 -5.99 -13.75
N ASP A 257 7.92 -6.70 -12.63
CA ASP A 257 6.77 -7.00 -11.75
C ASP A 257 6.33 -5.77 -10.94
N LEU A 258 5.16 -5.22 -11.28
CA LEU A 258 4.56 -4.08 -10.58
C LEU A 258 4.09 -4.44 -9.16
N LEU A 259 3.88 -5.72 -8.87
CA LEU A 259 3.46 -6.24 -7.57
C LEU A 259 4.64 -6.64 -6.68
N VAL A 260 5.87 -6.27 -7.06
CA VAL A 260 7.09 -6.61 -6.31
C VAL A 260 6.95 -6.29 -4.82
N GLY A 261 7.19 -7.31 -3.98
CA GLY A 261 7.13 -7.19 -2.53
C GLY A 261 5.73 -6.97 -1.93
N ARG A 262 4.66 -6.99 -2.74
CA ARG A 262 3.26 -6.90 -2.25
C ARG A 262 2.73 -8.25 -1.77
N VAL A 263 3.28 -9.36 -2.27
CA VAL A 263 2.89 -10.72 -1.87
C VAL A 263 4.11 -11.44 -1.32
N LEU A 264 3.94 -12.25 -0.27
CA LEU A 264 5.02 -13.09 0.25
C LEU A 264 5.38 -14.15 -0.80
N PRO A 265 6.63 -14.18 -1.31
CA PRO A 265 7.02 -15.22 -2.26
C PRO A 265 7.02 -16.61 -1.58
N PRO A 266 6.64 -17.68 -2.30
CA PRO A 266 6.68 -19.04 -1.77
C PRO A 266 8.09 -19.45 -1.31
N VAL A 267 8.15 -20.45 -0.42
CA VAL A 267 9.36 -20.82 0.36
C VAL A 267 10.43 -21.52 -0.49
N ASP A 268 10.06 -21.99 -1.66
CA ASP A 268 10.86 -22.76 -2.62
C ASP A 268 11.89 -21.93 -3.41
N GLY A 269 11.84 -20.60 -3.34
CA GLY A 269 12.82 -19.70 -3.97
C GLY A 269 13.94 -19.22 -3.05
N LEU A 270 15.21 -19.49 -3.42
CA LEU A 270 16.39 -18.85 -2.81
C LEU A 270 16.47 -17.36 -3.24
N GLY A 271 15.72 -16.51 -2.52
CA GLY A 271 15.71 -15.06 -2.68
C GLY A 271 14.36 -14.49 -3.10
N GLY A 272 14.19 -13.17 -2.95
CA GLY A 272 12.97 -12.45 -3.34
C GLY A 272 12.11 -11.94 -2.18
N ARG A 273 12.40 -12.36 -0.94
CA ARG A 273 11.67 -11.90 0.26
C ARG A 273 12.07 -10.50 0.72
N GLY A 274 13.23 -10.01 0.28
CA GLY A 274 13.80 -8.77 0.80
C GLY A 274 12.90 -7.54 0.67
N VAL A 275 12.26 -7.36 -0.50
CA VAL A 275 11.33 -6.24 -0.71
C VAL A 275 10.07 -6.42 0.12
N TRP A 276 9.53 -7.63 0.19
CA TRP A 276 8.37 -7.93 1.04
C TRP A 276 8.68 -7.66 2.51
N LEU A 277 9.87 -8.04 2.98
CA LEU A 277 10.31 -7.81 4.35
C LEU A 277 10.46 -6.32 4.64
N ALA A 278 11.03 -5.55 3.71
CA ALA A 278 11.09 -4.09 3.83
C ALA A 278 9.68 -3.49 4.00
N ASN A 279 8.69 -3.98 3.26
CA ASN A 279 7.29 -3.55 3.43
C ASN A 279 6.72 -3.87 4.82
N GLN A 280 7.17 -4.95 5.47
CA GLN A 280 6.74 -5.30 6.84
C GLN A 280 7.49 -4.50 7.92
N LEU A 281 8.73 -4.10 7.66
CA LEU A 281 9.58 -3.46 8.64
C LEU A 281 9.53 -1.93 8.59
N CYS A 282 9.34 -1.31 7.42
CA CYS A 282 9.29 0.15 7.27
C CYS A 282 7.85 0.69 7.39
N ASP A 283 7.73 1.94 7.84
CA ASP A 283 6.44 2.66 7.92
C ASP A 283 5.86 2.93 6.53
N LEU A 284 6.72 3.27 5.58
CA LEU A 284 6.39 3.40 4.16
C LEU A 284 7.58 2.92 3.32
N VAL A 285 7.28 2.23 2.23
CA VAL A 285 8.25 1.89 1.18
C VAL A 285 7.68 2.34 -0.14
N GLN A 286 8.46 3.10 -0.90
CA GLN A 286 8.11 3.51 -2.25
C GLN A 286 9.12 2.90 -3.22
N ILE A 287 8.62 2.23 -4.25
CA ILE A 287 9.44 1.59 -5.27
C ILE A 287 9.09 2.22 -6.61
N ARG A 288 10.10 2.74 -7.30
CA ARG A 288 9.98 3.20 -8.68
C ARG A 288 11.10 2.58 -9.49
N SER A 289 10.78 2.08 -10.67
CA SER A 289 11.77 1.38 -11.48
C SER A 289 11.43 1.57 -12.94
N GLY A 290 12.41 1.86 -13.78
CA GLY A 290 12.21 2.11 -15.20
C GLY A 290 13.44 1.75 -16.01
N ALA A 291 13.55 2.33 -17.21
CA ALA A 291 14.70 2.07 -18.07
C ALA A 291 15.98 2.63 -17.41
N GLY A 292 16.85 1.73 -16.95
CA GLY A 292 18.17 2.05 -16.40
C GLY A 292 18.16 2.61 -14.98
N PHE A 293 17.06 2.49 -14.24
CA PHE A 293 17.01 2.90 -12.84
C PHE A 293 16.04 2.05 -12.01
N THR A 294 16.40 1.84 -10.75
CA THR A 294 15.50 1.44 -9.68
C THR A 294 15.77 2.31 -8.46
N GLN A 295 14.71 2.79 -7.82
CA GLN A 295 14.72 3.56 -6.59
C GLN A 295 13.82 2.88 -5.56
N VAL A 296 14.36 2.64 -4.38
CA VAL A 296 13.62 2.16 -3.21
C VAL A 296 13.81 3.17 -2.10
N ARG A 297 12.73 3.87 -1.73
CA ARG A 297 12.72 4.83 -0.63
C ARG A 297 12.01 4.24 0.58
N LEU A 298 12.72 4.15 1.69
CA LEU A 298 12.24 3.64 2.96
C LEU A 298 12.03 4.81 3.92
N HIS A 299 10.86 4.86 4.55
CA HIS A 299 10.58 5.81 5.62
C HIS A 299 10.38 5.05 6.92
N THR A 300 10.93 5.60 8.00
CA THR A 300 10.63 5.16 9.37
C THR A 300 10.38 6.38 10.24
N ARG A 301 9.30 6.36 11.02
CA ARG A 301 9.05 7.43 12.00
C ARG A 301 10.01 7.31 13.16
N LEU A 302 10.40 8.46 13.72
CA LEU A 302 11.28 8.55 14.88
C LEU A 302 10.53 8.31 16.20
N HIS A 303 9.20 8.52 16.19
CA HIS A 303 8.31 8.42 17.35
C HIS A 303 7.02 7.65 17.02
#